data_AF-A0AAV0DK12-F1
#
_entry.id   AF-A0AAV0DK12-F1
#
_cell.length_a   1.000
_cell.length_b   1.000
_cell.length_c   1.000
_cell.angle_alpha   90.00
_cell.angle_beta   90.00
_cell.angle_gamma   90.00
#
_symmetry.space_group_name_H-M   'P 1'
#
loop_
_entity.id
_entity.type
_entity.pdbx_description
1 polymer ?
#
loop_
_entity_poly.entity_id
_entity_poly.type
_entity_poly.pdbx_seq_one_letter_code
_entity_poly.pdbx_strand_id
1 'polypeptide(L)'
;MPMERSNSSSGSSSNSSPSAAVSRRMRGSSASVVSIQCLKGSSKGDEWTGGMLQTGDIVEELQLGTTIHKAPFKNGGAGLQKLFHHAYKINSTSVHVRVRRGSDKFAELHACLVPNQAAGRKQYMLRSIDDPNYAVGFTDRFEEECLDLQGVK
;
A
#
# COMPACT_ATOMS: atom_id res chain seq x y z
N MET A 1 -65.95 -4.58 -23.02
CA MET A 1 -65.72 -4.81 -21.57
C MET A 1 -66.63 -5.94 -21.15
N PRO A 2 -66.08 -7.04 -20.62
CA PRO A 2 -66.28 -7.34 -19.20
C PRO A 2 -64.98 -7.72 -18.46
N MET A 3 -65.02 -7.71 -17.12
CA MET A 3 -63.91 -8.08 -16.23
C MET A 3 -64.35 -9.21 -15.27
N GLU A 4 -63.57 -10.29 -15.19
CA GLU A 4 -63.54 -11.28 -14.09
C GLU A 4 -62.15 -11.96 -14.12
N ARG A 5 -61.51 -12.46 -13.05
CA ARG A 5 -61.67 -12.34 -11.58
C ARG A 5 -60.32 -12.72 -10.92
N SER A 6 -60.10 -12.32 -9.66
CA SER A 6 -58.87 -12.53 -8.87
C SER A 6 -58.63 -13.98 -8.41
N ASN A 7 -57.39 -14.38 -8.07
CA ASN A 7 -56.97 -14.54 -6.65
C ASN A 7 -55.46 -14.84 -6.41
N SER A 8 -55.03 -14.52 -5.18
CA SER A 8 -53.83 -14.83 -4.37
C SER A 8 -53.00 -16.10 -4.72
N SER A 9 -51.73 -16.27 -4.31
CA SER A 9 -50.93 -15.69 -3.21
C SER A 9 -49.43 -15.59 -3.65
N SER A 10 -48.36 -15.47 -2.84
CA SER A 10 -48.06 -15.40 -1.38
C SER A 10 -46.59 -14.99 -1.17
N GLY A 11 -46.17 -14.62 0.06
CA GLY A 11 -44.82 -14.97 0.55
C GLY A 11 -43.73 -13.88 0.55
N SER A 12 -43.88 -12.85 1.37
CA SER A 12 -42.72 -12.09 1.85
C SER A 12 -41.85 -13.00 2.73
N SER A 13 -40.55 -13.15 2.43
CA SER A 13 -39.61 -13.84 3.32
C SER A 13 -38.22 -13.21 3.21
N SER A 14 -37.99 -12.25 4.10
CA SER A 14 -36.67 -11.78 4.46
C SER A 14 -35.83 -12.93 5.02
N ASN A 15 -34.59 -13.11 4.53
CA ASN A 15 -33.56 -13.69 5.38
C ASN A 15 -32.21 -13.05 5.11
N SER A 16 -31.58 -12.64 6.20
CA SER A 16 -30.33 -11.89 6.28
C SER A 16 -29.12 -12.81 6.32
N SER A 17 -27.98 -12.36 5.78
CA SER A 17 -26.70 -12.33 6.51
C SER A 17 -25.59 -11.60 5.73
N PRO A 18 -24.59 -11.00 6.41
CA PRO A 18 -23.69 -10.03 5.81
C PRO A 18 -22.36 -10.65 5.37
N SER A 19 -22.19 -10.84 4.06
CA SER A 19 -20.84 -11.06 3.50
C SER A 19 -20.09 -9.73 3.49
N ALA A 20 -18.99 -9.66 4.25
CA ALA A 20 -18.20 -8.47 4.50
C ALA A 20 -17.50 -7.91 3.24
N ALA A 21 -18.27 -7.22 2.38
CA ALA A 21 -17.73 -6.26 1.44
C ALA A 21 -17.25 -5.04 2.23
N VAL A 22 -16.04 -5.16 2.79
CA VAL A 22 -15.31 -4.09 3.48
C VAL A 22 -15.48 -2.78 2.72
N SER A 23 -15.78 -1.73 3.47
CA SER A 23 -16.34 -0.49 2.93
C SER A 23 -15.61 -0.02 1.69
N ARG A 24 -16.29 -0.08 0.53
CA ARG A 24 -16.00 0.83 -0.60
C ARG A 24 -16.44 2.23 -0.17
N ARG A 25 -15.77 2.78 0.84
CA ARG A 25 -15.90 4.17 1.25
C ARG A 25 -15.49 4.98 0.02
N MET A 26 -16.49 5.62 -0.60
CA MET A 26 -16.28 6.88 -1.30
C MET A 26 -15.80 7.90 -0.25
N ARG A 27 -14.54 7.79 0.20
CA ARG A 27 -13.89 8.84 0.98
C ARG A 27 -13.63 9.98 0.00
N GLY A 28 -14.35 11.09 0.18
CA GLY A 28 -14.07 12.32 -0.54
C GLY A 28 -12.64 12.79 -0.29
N SER A 29 -12.13 13.60 -1.23
CA SER A 29 -10.78 14.17 -1.40
C SER A 29 -9.91 14.42 -0.16
N SER A 30 -9.60 13.37 0.57
CA SER A 30 -8.58 13.31 1.61
C SER A 30 -7.35 12.72 0.93
N ALA A 31 -6.24 13.47 0.92
CA ALA A 31 -5.08 13.13 0.12
C ALA A 31 -4.51 11.77 0.57
N SER A 32 -4.68 10.74 -0.26
CA SER A 32 -4.12 9.43 0.06
C SER A 32 -2.61 9.47 -0.19
N VAL A 33 -1.88 9.09 0.85
CA VAL A 33 -0.42 9.04 0.84
C VAL A 33 0.03 7.61 0.62
N VAL A 34 1.17 7.44 -0.02
CA VAL A 34 1.81 6.13 -0.10
C VAL A 34 2.56 5.91 1.20
N SER A 35 2.20 4.84 1.90
CA SER A 35 2.86 4.39 3.11
C SER A 35 3.62 3.10 2.89
N ILE A 36 4.67 2.89 3.70
CA ILE A 36 5.41 1.64 3.75
C ILE A 36 4.58 0.56 4.46
N GLN A 37 4.66 -0.65 3.94
CA GLN A 37 4.16 -1.86 4.55
C GLN A 37 5.31 -2.86 4.68
N CYS A 38 5.70 -3.24 5.89
CA CYS A 38 6.70 -4.29 6.10
C CYS A 38 6.09 -5.65 5.75
N LEU A 39 6.67 -6.34 4.75
CA LEU A 39 6.22 -7.66 4.30
C LEU A 39 7.00 -8.79 4.97
N LYS A 40 8.27 -8.54 5.28
CA LYS A 40 9.13 -9.47 6.01
C LYS A 40 10.08 -8.69 6.91
N GLY A 41 10.08 -9.00 8.21
CA GLY A 41 10.97 -8.39 9.19
C GLY A 41 12.43 -8.79 8.97
N SER A 42 13.36 -7.95 9.43
CA SER A 42 14.77 -8.31 9.42
C SER A 42 15.01 -9.48 10.39
N SER A 43 15.93 -10.37 10.03
CA SER A 43 16.39 -11.45 10.91
C SER A 43 17.47 -11.00 11.91
N LYS A 44 17.91 -9.73 11.85
CA LYS A 44 18.61 -9.09 12.96
C LYS A 44 17.57 -8.66 13.98
N GLY A 45 17.60 -9.25 15.17
CA GLY A 45 16.74 -8.90 16.32
C GLY A 45 17.09 -7.55 16.97
N ASP A 46 17.59 -6.58 16.20
CA ASP A 46 17.76 -5.21 16.65
C ASP A 46 16.53 -4.41 16.18
N GLU A 47 15.48 -4.46 17.00
CA GLU A 47 14.16 -3.94 16.67
C GLU A 47 14.10 -2.40 16.51
N TRP A 48 15.21 -1.67 16.73
CA TRP A 48 15.20 -0.22 16.91
C TRP A 48 16.33 0.57 16.22
N THR A 49 17.13 -0.03 15.31
CA THR A 49 18.00 0.78 14.43
C THR A 49 17.20 1.79 13.59
N GLY A 50 17.32 3.08 13.92
CA GLY A 50 16.49 4.16 13.38
C GLY A 50 16.58 4.44 11.86
N GLY A 51 17.40 3.68 11.12
CA GLY A 51 17.47 3.72 9.66
C GLY A 51 16.51 2.77 8.92
N MET A 52 15.92 1.77 9.60
CA MET A 52 14.97 0.86 8.94
C MET A 52 13.58 1.48 8.80
N LEU A 53 12.92 1.22 7.67
CA LEU A 53 11.54 1.68 7.42
C LEU A 53 10.55 0.86 8.27
N GLN A 54 9.50 1.51 8.71
CA GLN A 54 8.44 0.93 9.54
C GLN A 54 7.09 1.00 8.83
N THR A 55 6.15 0.15 9.24
CA THR A 55 4.81 0.16 8.64
C THR A 55 4.09 1.43 9.06
N GLY A 56 3.64 2.21 8.08
CA GLY A 56 3.07 3.55 8.32
C GLY A 56 4.04 4.71 8.05
N ASP A 57 5.33 4.48 7.80
CA ASP A 57 6.21 5.54 7.29
C ASP A 57 5.69 6.07 5.94
N ILE A 58 5.64 7.40 5.77
CA ILE A 58 5.09 8.05 4.58
C ILE A 58 6.18 8.24 3.54
N VAL A 59 5.96 7.79 2.31
CA VAL A 59 6.97 7.92 1.23
C VAL A 59 6.93 9.33 0.65
N GLU A 60 8.04 10.05 0.78
CA GLU A 60 8.21 11.42 0.26
C GLU A 60 8.96 11.41 -1.09
N GLU A 61 9.99 10.57 -1.21
CA GLU A 61 10.81 10.47 -2.42
C GLU A 61 11.18 9.02 -2.72
N LEU A 62 11.18 8.66 -4.00
CA LEU A 62 11.52 7.35 -4.52
C LEU A 62 12.40 7.51 -5.76
N GLN A 63 13.67 7.15 -5.65
CA GLN A 63 14.60 7.13 -6.77
C GLN A 63 14.72 5.70 -7.32
N LEU A 64 14.55 5.57 -8.64
CA LEU A 64 14.73 4.35 -9.42
C LEU A 64 15.81 4.59 -10.46
N GLY A 65 17.01 4.04 -10.20
CA GLY A 65 18.21 4.34 -10.97
C GLY A 65 18.49 5.85 -10.99
N THR A 66 18.36 6.47 -12.17
CA THR A 66 18.57 7.92 -12.39
C THR A 66 17.28 8.75 -12.26
N THR A 67 16.10 8.14 -12.15
CA THR A 67 14.83 8.87 -12.09
C THR A 67 14.34 9.04 -10.66
N ILE A 68 14.10 10.28 -10.25
CA ILE A 68 13.59 10.63 -8.91
C ILE A 68 12.09 10.95 -9.03
N HIS A 69 11.28 10.31 -8.19
CA HIS A 69 9.83 10.48 -8.13
C HIS A 69 9.45 10.97 -6.73
N LYS A 70 8.75 12.10 -6.66
CA LYS A 70 8.33 12.71 -5.39
C LYS A 70 6.83 12.52 -5.16
N ALA A 71 6.45 12.49 -3.89
CA ALA A 71 5.06 12.62 -3.50
C ALA A 71 4.50 14.00 -3.90
N PRO A 72 3.18 14.11 -4.19
CA PRO A 72 2.19 13.04 -4.24
C PRO A 72 2.32 12.18 -5.52
N PHE A 73 2.31 10.86 -5.36
CA PHE A 73 2.47 9.93 -6.49
C PHE A 73 1.20 9.83 -7.34
N LYS A 74 1.34 9.93 -8.66
CA LYS A 74 0.20 9.84 -9.60
C LYS A 74 -0.42 8.44 -9.59
N ASN A 75 -1.64 8.32 -9.07
CA ASN A 75 -2.34 7.06 -8.73
C ASN A 75 -1.74 6.29 -7.53
N GLY A 76 -1.07 6.99 -6.61
CA GLY A 76 -0.60 6.43 -5.34
C GLY A 76 0.21 5.14 -5.50
N GLY A 77 -0.07 4.15 -4.65
CA GLY A 77 0.61 2.85 -4.68
C GLY A 77 0.47 2.11 -6.02
N ALA A 78 -0.66 2.27 -6.74
CA ALA A 78 -0.87 1.66 -8.05
C ALA A 78 -0.04 2.33 -9.16
N GLY A 79 0.29 3.61 -9.00
CA GLY A 79 1.27 4.32 -9.84
C GLY A 79 2.67 3.74 -9.68
N LEU A 80 3.10 3.55 -8.43
CA LEU A 80 4.40 2.95 -8.12
C LEU A 80 4.54 1.53 -8.66
N GLN A 81 3.51 0.69 -8.56
CA GLN A 81 3.55 -0.68 -9.10
C GLN A 81 3.76 -0.71 -10.63
N LYS A 82 3.19 0.26 -11.38
CA LYS A 82 3.44 0.40 -12.83
C LYS A 82 4.87 0.87 -13.12
N LEU A 83 5.37 1.81 -12.32
CA LEU A 83 6.72 2.35 -12.42
C LEU A 83 7.77 1.26 -12.13
N PHE A 84 7.56 0.47 -11.08
CA PHE A 84 8.36 -0.72 -10.77
C PHE A 84 8.33 -1.75 -11.90
N HIS A 85 7.16 -2.05 -12.47
CA HIS A 85 7.07 -2.96 -13.62
C HIS A 85 7.93 -2.46 -14.80
N HIS A 86 7.91 -1.16 -15.09
CA HIS A 86 8.75 -0.56 -16.13
C HIS A 86 10.24 -0.64 -15.78
N ALA A 87 10.63 -0.23 -14.57
CA ALA A 87 12.00 -0.26 -14.07
C ALA A 87 12.60 -1.67 -14.12
N TYR A 88 11.85 -2.68 -13.68
CA TYR A 88 12.24 -4.09 -13.76
C TYR A 88 12.43 -4.57 -15.21
N LYS A 89 11.56 -4.14 -16.14
CA LYS A 89 11.68 -4.48 -17.57
C LYS A 89 12.90 -3.88 -18.26
N ILE A 90 13.44 -2.77 -17.76
CA ILE A 90 14.67 -2.13 -18.27
C ILE A 90 15.91 -2.48 -17.41
N ASN A 91 15.80 -3.50 -16.55
CA ASN A 91 16.85 -3.95 -15.62
C ASN A 91 17.31 -2.91 -14.56
N SER A 92 16.62 -1.77 -14.44
CA SER A 92 16.83 -0.79 -13.38
C SER A 92 16.19 -1.24 -12.07
N THR A 93 16.86 -2.14 -11.35
CA THR A 93 16.35 -2.72 -10.10
C THR A 93 16.88 -2.08 -8.83
N SER A 94 17.81 -1.13 -8.89
CA SER A 94 18.27 -0.39 -7.71
C SER A 94 17.27 0.73 -7.35
N VAL A 95 16.87 0.77 -6.08
CA VAL A 95 15.82 1.67 -5.56
C VAL A 95 16.30 2.31 -4.27
N HIS A 96 16.20 3.63 -4.19
CA HIS A 96 16.36 4.40 -2.96
C HIS A 96 14.99 4.96 -2.56
N VAL A 97 14.55 4.68 -1.34
CA VAL A 97 13.30 5.22 -0.78
C VAL A 97 13.64 6.18 0.34
N ARG A 98 13.07 7.37 0.33
CA ARG A 98 13.10 8.32 1.45
C ARG A 98 11.69 8.49 1.98
N VAL A 99 11.55 8.32 3.29
CA VAL A 99 10.28 8.38 4.00
C VAL A 99 10.32 9.42 5.11
N ARG A 100 9.14 9.88 5.53
CA ARG A 100 8.91 10.73 6.68
C ARG A 100 8.21 9.94 7.79
N ARG A 101 8.71 10.13 9.01
CA ARG A 101 8.21 9.60 10.28
C ARG A 101 7.89 10.80 11.19
N GLY A 102 6.63 10.98 11.52
CA GLY A 102 6.10 12.15 12.21
C GLY A 102 6.20 13.42 11.38
N SER A 103 6.50 14.53 12.06
CA SER A 103 6.62 15.86 11.44
C SER A 103 7.91 16.01 10.61
N ASP A 104 9.07 15.70 11.20
CA ASP A 104 10.38 16.11 10.64
C ASP A 104 11.49 15.04 10.69
N LYS A 105 11.19 13.79 11.09
CA LYS A 105 12.19 12.71 11.01
C LYS A 105 12.11 12.05 9.64
N PHE A 106 13.25 11.90 8.99
CA PHE A 106 13.36 11.19 7.71
C PHE A 106 14.17 9.92 7.88
N ALA A 107 13.77 8.86 7.19
CA ALA A 107 14.54 7.61 7.08
C ALA A 107 14.72 7.27 5.60
N GLU A 108 15.83 6.62 5.28
CA GLU A 108 16.25 6.34 3.90
C GLU A 108 16.65 4.86 3.79
N LEU A 109 16.21 4.19 2.73
CA LEU A 109 16.46 2.77 2.50
C LEU A 109 16.95 2.51 1.07
N HIS A 110 18.10 1.87 0.98
CA HIS A 110 18.58 1.21 -0.22
C HIS A 110 18.02 -0.21 -0.36
N ALA A 111 17.42 -0.49 -1.51
CA ALA A 111 16.76 -1.75 -1.78
C ALA A 111 16.84 -2.15 -3.27
N CYS A 112 16.80 -3.46 -3.52
CA CYS A 112 16.58 -4.02 -4.83
C CYS A 112 15.09 -4.32 -5.07
N LEU A 113 14.65 -4.06 -6.30
CA LEU A 113 13.30 -4.34 -6.76
C LEU A 113 13.13 -5.83 -7.08
N VAL A 114 12.18 -6.49 -6.42
CA VAL A 114 11.92 -7.93 -6.55
C VAL A 114 10.44 -8.18 -6.86
N PRO A 115 10.09 -9.04 -7.82
CA PRO A 115 8.70 -9.45 -8.03
C PRO A 115 8.19 -10.27 -6.84
N ASN A 116 7.06 -9.86 -6.26
CA ASN A 116 6.38 -10.59 -5.21
C ASN A 116 5.33 -11.54 -5.82
N GLN A 117 5.72 -12.80 -6.04
CA GLN A 117 4.79 -13.81 -6.56
C GLN A 117 3.74 -14.26 -5.53
N ALA A 118 4.02 -14.12 -4.23
CA ALA A 118 3.14 -14.60 -3.16
C ALA A 118 1.90 -13.72 -2.94
N ALA A 119 2.00 -12.41 -3.18
CA ALA A 119 0.88 -11.48 -3.04
C ALA A 119 -0.01 -11.39 -4.30
N GLY A 120 0.33 -12.12 -5.36
CA GLY A 120 -0.49 -12.24 -6.58
C GLY A 120 0.23 -11.79 -7.85
N ARG A 121 -0.48 -11.85 -8.98
CA ARG A 121 0.12 -11.56 -10.29
C ARG A 121 0.41 -10.06 -10.43
N LYS A 122 1.70 -9.72 -10.60
CA LYS A 122 2.25 -8.38 -10.91
C LYS A 122 2.42 -7.39 -9.74
N GLN A 123 2.56 -7.86 -8.50
CA GLN A 123 3.05 -7.00 -7.43
C GLN A 123 4.59 -7.05 -7.32
N TYR A 124 5.19 -5.91 -7.04
CA TYR A 124 6.61 -5.71 -6.77
C TYR A 124 6.80 -5.27 -5.32
N MET A 125 7.85 -5.81 -4.70
CA MET A 125 8.33 -5.45 -3.37
C MET A 125 9.78 -5.00 -3.46
N LEU A 126 10.21 -4.26 -2.46
CA LEU A 126 11.61 -3.90 -2.27
C LEU A 126 12.23 -4.82 -1.23
N ARG A 127 13.40 -5.36 -1.52
CA ARG A 127 14.24 -6.11 -0.58
C ARG A 127 15.47 -5.28 -0.29
N SER A 128 15.80 -5.03 0.97
CA SER A 128 17.00 -4.24 1.30
C SER A 128 18.26 -4.88 0.74
N ILE A 129 19.23 -4.03 0.39
CA ILE A 129 20.56 -4.46 -0.08
C ILE A 129 21.38 -5.01 1.10
N ASP A 130 21.25 -4.41 2.27
CA ASP A 130 22.00 -4.75 3.50
C ASP A 130 21.44 -5.99 4.22
N ASP A 131 20.13 -6.24 4.14
CA ASP A 131 19.47 -7.39 4.76
C ASP A 131 18.49 -8.07 3.78
N PRO A 132 18.86 -9.21 3.14
CA PRO A 132 18.03 -9.86 2.12
C PRO A 132 16.75 -10.51 2.66
N ASN A 133 16.64 -10.66 3.99
CA ASN A 133 15.43 -11.10 4.66
C ASN A 133 14.43 -9.96 4.88
N TYR A 134 14.88 -8.71 4.90
CA TYR A 134 14.02 -7.55 5.12
C TYR A 134 13.39 -7.10 3.80
N ALA A 135 12.07 -7.10 3.76
CA ALA A 135 11.29 -6.76 2.56
C ALA A 135 10.10 -5.86 2.89
N VAL A 136 9.91 -4.84 2.05
CA VAL A 136 8.85 -3.84 2.19
C VAL A 136 8.03 -3.71 0.90
N GLY A 137 6.76 -3.38 1.06
CA GLY A 137 5.83 -3.02 0.01
C GLY A 137 5.28 -1.60 0.23
N PHE A 138 4.41 -1.19 -0.68
CA PHE A 138 3.78 0.12 -0.69
C PHE A 138 2.26 -0.02 -0.65
N THR A 139 1.59 0.73 0.21
CA THR A 139 0.14 0.72 0.34
C THR A 139 -0.41 2.14 0.47
N ASP A 140 -1.58 2.37 -0.14
CA ASP A 140 -2.30 3.64 -0.07
C ASP A 140 -3.01 3.74 1.28
N ARG A 141 -2.78 4.83 2.03
CA ARG A 141 -3.39 5.12 3.34
C ARG A 141 -3.65 6.61 3.50
N PHE A 142 -4.39 7.00 4.52
CA PHE A 142 -4.52 8.41 4.90
C PHE A 142 -3.34 8.84 5.79
N GLU A 143 -2.94 10.11 5.72
CA GLU A 143 -1.85 10.63 6.55
C GLU A 143 -2.16 10.47 8.05
N GLU A 144 -3.41 10.68 8.46
CA GLU A 144 -3.91 10.42 9.82
C GLU A 144 -3.61 8.98 10.28
N GLU A 145 -3.89 7.98 9.44
CA GLU A 145 -3.65 6.56 9.74
C GLU A 145 -2.15 6.26 9.81
N CYS A 146 -1.32 6.98 9.05
CA CYS A 146 0.13 6.82 9.07
C CYS A 146 0.74 7.38 10.36
N LEU A 147 0.28 8.54 10.82
CA LEU A 147 0.72 9.16 12.08
C LEU A 147 0.31 8.32 13.30
N ASP A 148 -0.94 7.82 13.34
CA ASP A 148 -1.40 6.90 14.40
C ASP A 148 -0.53 5.61 14.44
N LEU A 149 -0.16 5.04 13.28
CA LEU A 149 0.71 3.86 13.20
C LEU A 149 2.15 4.11 13.66
N GLN A 150 2.66 5.32 13.46
CA GLN A 150 3.99 5.74 13.93
C GLN A 150 4.00 6.04 15.44
N GLY A 151 2.85 6.03 16.11
CA GLY A 151 2.71 6.45 17.51
C GLY A 151 2.92 7.96 17.73
N VAL A 152 2.78 8.77 16.66
CA VAL A 152 2.94 10.22 16.72
C VAL A 152 1.55 10.83 16.83
N LYS A 153 1.17 11.22 18.05
CA LYS A 153 -0.12 11.81 18.40
C LYS A 153 0.03 13.19 19.00
#